data_AF-A0A2E0M7X7-F1
#
_entry.id   AF-A0A2E0M7X7-F1
#
_cell.length_a   1.000
_cell.length_b   1.000
_cell.length_c   1.000
_cell.angle_alpha   90.00
_cell.angle_beta   90.00
_cell.angle_gamma   90.00
#
_symmetry.space_group_name_H-M   'P 1'
#
loop_
_entity.id
_entity.type
_entity.pdbx_description
1 polymer ?
#
loop_
_entity_poly.entity_id
_entity_poly.type
_entity_poly.pdbx_seq_one_letter_code
_entity_poly.pdbx_strand_id
1 'polypeptide(L)' 'EDIEFAKDALRFSAGNFYINDKPTGAVVGQQPFGGARGSGTNDKAGSPLNLLRWVSPRSIKETFAPPKSWTYGFLE' A
#
# COMPACT_ATOMS: atom_id res chain seq x y z
N GLU A 1 19.84 -2.47 -21.15
CA GLU A 1 19.52 -1.07 -21.48
C GLU A 1 18.04 -0.94 -21.85
N ASP A 2 17.58 -1.67 -22.86
CA ASP A 2 16.18 -1.62 -23.35
C ASP A 2 15.11 -1.90 -22.29
N ILE A 3 15.33 -2.87 -21.41
CA ILE A 3 14.38 -3.19 -20.32
C ILE A 3 14.22 -2.02 -19.35
N GLU A 4 15.31 -1.35 -18.98
CA GLU A 4 15.24 -0.21 -18.06
C GLU A 4 14.59 1.01 -18.74
N PHE A 5 14.92 1.26 -20.01
CA PHE A 5 14.22 2.27 -20.80
C PHE A 5 12.72 2.02 -20.85
N ALA A 6 12.29 0.78 -21.12
CA ALA A 6 10.88 0.41 -21.14
C ALA A 6 10.21 0.53 -19.77
N LYS A 7 10.87 0.09 -18.70
CA LYS A 7 10.37 0.23 -17.32
C LYS A 7 10.14 1.69 -16.96
N ASP A 8 11.07 2.58 -17.30
CA ASP A 8 10.95 4.00 -16.97
C ASP A 8 9.90 4.69 -17.83
N ALA A 9 9.91 4.46 -19.15
CA ALA A 9 8.93 5.03 -20.06
C ALA A 9 7.49 4.59 -19.76
N LEU A 10 7.30 3.36 -19.28
CA LEU A 10 5.99 2.75 -19.04
C LEU A 10 5.59 2.70 -17.56
N ARG A 11 6.41 3.21 -16.64
CA ARG A 11 6.21 3.15 -15.19
C ARG A 11 4.81 3.54 -14.71
N PHE A 12 4.22 4.57 -15.34
CA PHE A 12 2.90 5.11 -14.98
C PHE A 12 1.78 4.65 -15.93
N SER A 13 2.07 3.71 -16.84
CA SER A 13 1.11 3.22 -17.84
C SER A 13 0.40 1.93 -17.41
N ALA A 14 1.03 1.12 -16.56
CA ALA A 14 0.50 -0.17 -16.13
C ALA A 14 0.74 -0.40 -14.62
N GLY A 15 -0.20 -1.09 -13.97
CA GLY A 15 -0.04 -1.51 -12.57
C GLY A 15 0.73 -2.83 -12.41
N ASN A 16 0.73 -3.68 -13.45
CA ASN A 16 1.60 -4.84 -13.55
C ASN A 16 2.38 -4.75 -14.85
N PHE A 17 3.71 -4.87 -14.75
CA PHE A 17 4.62 -4.88 -15.88
C PHE A 17 5.33 -6.24 -15.92
N TYR A 18 5.31 -6.91 -17.06
CA TYR A 18 5.86 -8.25 -17.25
C TYR A 18 6.99 -8.19 -18.28
N ILE A 19 8.08 -8.90 -18.01
CA ILE A 19 9.25 -8.99 -18.89
C ILE A 19 9.32 -10.43 -19.40
N ASN A 20 9.28 -10.62 -20.72
CA ASN A 20 9.35 -11.93 -21.39
C ASN A 20 8.27 -12.93 -20.95
N ASP A 21 7.13 -12.44 -20.46
CA ASP A 21 5.94 -13.24 -20.16
C ASP A 21 4.69 -12.46 -20.59
N LYS A 22 3.59 -13.18 -20.80
CA LYS A 22 2.30 -12.59 -21.14
C LYS A 22 1.80 -11.70 -19.98
N PRO A 23 1.09 -10.59 -20.26
CA PRO A 23 0.66 -9.64 -19.22
C PRO A 23 -0.62 -10.09 -18.48
N THR A 24 -0.81 -11.40 -18.30
CA THR A 24 -2.00 -12.02 -17.72
C THR A 24 -1.63 -13.13 -16.73
N GLY A 25 -2.56 -13.51 -15.86
CA GLY A 25 -2.36 -14.66 -14.96
C GLY A 25 -1.57 -14.33 -13.69
N ALA A 26 -1.80 -13.16 -13.10
CA ALA A 26 -1.28 -12.84 -11.77
C ALA A 26 -1.68 -13.90 -10.75
N VAL A 27 -0.72 -14.39 -9.98
CA VAL A 27 -0.94 -15.41 -8.94
C VAL A 27 -1.06 -14.73 -7.58
N VAL A 28 -2.09 -15.13 -6.81
CA VAL A 28 -2.33 -14.61 -5.46
C VAL A 28 -1.09 -14.79 -4.58
N GLY A 29 -0.66 -13.71 -3.91
CA GLY A 29 0.51 -13.71 -3.04
C GLY A 29 1.86 -13.57 -3.75
N GLN A 30 1.91 -13.57 -5.09
CA GLN A 30 3.16 -13.36 -5.84
C GLN A 30 3.17 -12.03 -6.60
N GLN A 31 2.16 -11.79 -7.44
CA GLN A 31 2.03 -10.55 -8.21
C GLN A 31 0.68 -9.89 -7.85
N PRO A 32 0.61 -9.09 -6.77
CA PRO A 32 -0.60 -8.33 -6.47
C PRO A 32 -1.11 -7.60 -7.71
N PHE A 33 -2.40 -7.76 -8.01
CA PHE A 33 -2.96 -7.21 -9.24
C PHE A 33 -3.08 -5.69 -9.11
N GLY A 34 -2.36 -4.97 -9.96
CA GLY A 34 -2.25 -3.53 -9.95
C GLY A 34 -3.24 -2.84 -10.90
N GLY A 35 -3.35 -1.52 -10.74
CA GLY A 35 -3.99 -0.62 -11.68
C GLY A 35 -3.14 0.62 -11.89
N ALA A 36 -3.18 1.17 -13.09
CA ALA A 36 -2.65 2.50 -13.41
C ALA A 36 -3.69 3.31 -14.21
N ARG A 37 -3.45 4.61 -14.37
CA ARG A 37 -4.33 5.54 -15.10
C ARG A 37 -5.78 5.40 -14.62
N GLY A 38 -6.75 5.29 -15.53
CA GLY A 38 -8.17 5.18 -15.21
C GLY A 38 -8.65 3.81 -14.71
N SER A 39 -7.77 2.86 -14.39
CA SER A 39 -8.17 1.48 -14.05
C SER A 39 -8.57 1.26 -12.57
N GLY A 40 -8.71 2.34 -11.80
CA GLY A 40 -9.17 2.32 -10.41
C GLY A 40 -8.11 2.77 -9.39
N THR A 41 -8.30 2.40 -8.12
CA THR A 41 -7.56 2.96 -6.98
C THR A 41 -6.32 2.16 -6.56
N ASN A 42 -6.00 1.07 -7.26
CA ASN A 42 -4.89 0.16 -6.95
C ASN A 42 -5.02 -0.65 -5.64
N ASP A 43 -6.19 -0.63 -4.98
CA ASP A 43 -6.49 -1.46 -3.79
C ASP A 43 -7.20 -2.78 -4.17
N LYS A 44 -6.71 -3.47 -5.21
CA LYS A 44 -7.40 -4.62 -5.81
C LYS A 44 -7.17 -5.93 -5.05
N ALA A 45 -8.07 -6.89 -5.28
CA ALA A 45 -7.98 -8.23 -4.72
C ALA A 45 -6.62 -8.89 -5.03
N GLY A 46 -6.12 -9.69 -4.09
CA GLY A 46 -4.80 -10.34 -4.18
C GLY A 46 -3.70 -9.66 -3.33
N SER A 47 -4.00 -8.51 -2.70
CA SER A 47 -3.15 -7.83 -1.71
C SER A 47 -3.87 -7.71 -0.35
N PRO A 48 -3.14 -7.74 0.78
CA PRO A 48 -3.70 -7.38 2.10
C PRO A 48 -4.34 -5.98 2.14
N LEU A 49 -3.89 -5.05 1.28
CA LEU A 49 -4.46 -3.69 1.20
C LEU A 49 -5.95 -3.70 0.82
N ASN A 50 -6.39 -4.67 0.03
CA ASN A 50 -7.81 -4.81 -0.29
C ASN A 50 -8.64 -5.12 0.97
N LEU A 51 -8.11 -5.94 1.88
CA LEU A 51 -8.78 -6.26 3.13
C LEU A 51 -8.95 -5.01 4.00
N LEU A 52 -7.97 -4.09 3.96
CA LEU A 52 -8.03 -2.81 4.68
C LEU A 52 -9.17 -1.90 4.19
N ARG A 53 -9.69 -2.08 2.98
CA ARG A 53 -10.85 -1.32 2.47
C ARG A 53 -12.15 -1.70 3.18
N TRP A 54 -12.21 -2.88 3.81
CA TRP A 54 -13.41 -3.46 4.42
C TRP A 54 -13.37 -3.43 5.95
N VAL A 55 -12.34 -2.85 6.54
CA VAL A 55 -12.20 -2.71 8.00
C VAL A 55 -12.07 -1.25 8.39
N SER A 56 -12.61 -0.91 9.56
CA SER A 56 -12.42 0.39 10.20
C SER A 56 -11.64 0.15 11.49
N PRO A 57 -10.30 0.27 11.48
CA PRO A 57 -9.48 -0.06 12.65
C PRO A 57 -9.71 0.93 13.79
N ARG A 58 -9.72 0.42 15.04
CA ARG A 58 -9.77 1.22 16.27
C ARG A 58 -8.54 0.93 17.13
N SER A 59 -7.79 1.98 17.47
CA SER A 59 -6.72 1.90 18.47
C SER A 59 -7.27 2.14 19.87
N ILE A 60 -6.81 1.37 20.85
CA ILE A 60 -7.17 1.50 22.27
C ILE A 60 -5.87 1.61 23.06
N LYS A 61 -5.76 2.62 23.91
CA LYS A 61 -4.63 2.83 24.82
C LYS A 61 -5.14 2.82 26.25
N GLU A 62 -4.49 2.01 27.09
CA GLU A 62 -4.64 2.05 28.54
C GLU A 62 -3.35 2.59 29.16
N THR A 63 -3.49 3.49 30.15
CA THR A 63 -2.35 4.03 30.90
C THR A 63 -2.51 3.65 32.36
N PHE A 64 -1.67 2.74 32.85
CA PHE A 64 -1.79 2.22 34.22
C PHE A 64 -1.47 3.25 35.32
N ALA A 65 -0.65 4.26 34.99
CA ALA A 65 -0.29 5.36 35.89
C ALA A 65 -0.42 6.70 35.14
N PRO A 66 -1.63 7.29 35.04
CA PRO A 66 -1.81 8.55 34.34
C PRO A 66 -1.14 9.72 35.08
N PRO A 67 -0.68 10.76 34.36
CA PRO A 67 -0.12 11.94 34.99
C PRO A 67 -1.16 12.63 35.90
N LYS A 68 -0.71 13.10 37.06
CA LYS A 68 -1.55 13.81 38.04
C LYS A 68 -1.51 15.33 37.89
N SER A 69 -0.56 15.84 37.10
CA SER A 69 -0.45 17.26 36.74
C SER A 69 -0.50 17.42 35.22
N TRP A 70 -1.04 18.55 34.76
CA TRP A 70 -1.06 18.95 33.35
C TRP A 70 0.19 19.75 32.95
N THR A 71 0.97 20.23 33.93
CA THR A 71 2.18 21.03 33.70
C THR A 71 3.35 20.16 33.25
N TYR A 72 4.31 20.79 32.58
CA TYR A 72 5.57 20.17 32.17
C TYR A 72 6.72 20.77 32.99
N GLY A 73 7.61 19.94 33.54
CA GLY A 73 8.63 20.38 34.49
C GLY A 73 9.71 21.33 33.96
N PHE A 74 9.74 21.64 32.67
CA PHE A 74 10.65 22.64 32.08
C PHE A 74 10.03 24.04 31.99
N LEU A 75 8.75 24.19 32.34
CA LEU A 75 8.06 25.48 32.42
C LEU A 75 8.17 26.12 33.82
N GLU A 76 8.90 25.48 34.73
CA GLU A 76 9.23 25.97 36.07
C GLU A 76 10.61 26.65 36.09
#